data_AF-X0VR37-F1
#
_entry.id   AF-X0VR37-F1
#
_cell.length_a   1.000
_cell.length_b   1.000
_cell.length_c   1.000
_cell.angle_alpha   90.00
_cell.angle_beta   90.00
_cell.angle_gamma   90.00
#
_symmetry.space_group_name_H-M   'P 1'
#
loop_
_entity.id
_entity.type
_entity.pdbx_description
1 polymer ?
#
loop_
_entity_poly.entity_id
_entity_poly.type
_entity_poly.pdbx_seq_one_letter_code
_entity_poly.pdbx_strand_id
1 'polypeptide(L)' 'MESKVAVLGGADFVMPFSALGVDTFPTEQIDTEVVESAEKIIEGKYGLVVVAENVAPM' A
#
# COMPACT_ATOMS: atom_id res chain seq x y z
N MET A 1 10.84 0.91 -19.30
CA MET A 1 9.77 0.14 -18.63
C MET A 1 9.07 1.09 -17.70
N GLU A 2 7.77 1.28 -17.88
CA GLU A 2 6.95 2.08 -16.98
C GLU A 2 6.37 1.14 -15.92
N SER A 3 6.66 1.40 -14.65
CA SER A 3 6.17 0.59 -13.53
C SER A 3 5.39 1.48 -12.59
N LYS A 4 4.24 0.98 -12.12
CA LYS A 4 3.39 1.69 -11.17
C LYS A 4 3.96 1.59 -9.75
N VAL A 5 3.56 2.54 -8.90
CA VAL A 5 3.85 2.56 -7.47
C VAL A 5 2.58 2.24 -6.70
N ALA A 6 2.70 1.45 -5.63
CA ALA A 6 1.64 1.22 -4.65
C ALA A 6 2.05 1.79 -3.30
N VAL A 7 1.08 2.31 -2.53
CA VAL A 7 1.31 2.80 -1.15
C VAL A 7 0.36 2.11 -0.19
N LEU A 8 0.91 1.47 0.84
CA LEU A 8 0.20 0.71 1.88
C LEU A 8 0.38 1.39 3.25
N GLY A 9 -0.72 1.65 3.96
CA GLY A 9 -0.69 2.25 5.30
C GLY A 9 -2.05 2.79 5.73
N GLY A 10 -2.13 3.41 6.90
CA GLY A 10 -3.38 4.00 7.40
C GLY A 10 -3.94 5.09 6.47
N ALA A 11 -5.24 5.39 6.62
CA ALA A 11 -5.95 6.34 5.75
C ALA A 11 -5.25 7.71 5.63
N ASP A 12 -4.77 8.26 6.75
CA ASP A 12 -4.07 9.54 6.79
C ASP A 12 -2.69 9.48 6.11
N PHE A 13 -2.02 8.33 6.19
CA PHE A 13 -0.73 8.12 5.55
C PHE A 13 -0.85 8.08 4.03
N VAL A 14 -1.87 7.38 3.51
CA VAL A 14 -2.03 7.19 2.06
C VAL A 14 -2.70 8.39 1.36
N MET A 15 -3.44 9.23 2.11
CA MET A 15 -4.21 10.36 1.55
C MET A 15 -3.39 11.28 0.61
N PRO A 16 -2.17 11.72 0.94
CA PRO A 16 -1.41 12.60 0.05
C PRO A 16 -1.04 11.93 -1.29
N PHE A 17 -0.87 10.60 -1.31
CA PHE A 17 -0.46 9.85 -2.49
C PHE A 17 -1.61 9.62 -3.48
N SER A 18 -2.85 9.49 -2.98
CA SER A 18 -4.03 9.35 -3.85
C SER A 18 -4.25 10.60 -4.71
N ALA A 19 -3.97 11.79 -4.16
CA ALA A 19 -4.02 13.05 -4.89
C ALA A 19 -2.99 13.14 -6.04
N LEU A 20 -1.93 12.33 -5.98
CA LEU A 20 -0.90 12.24 -7.01
C LEU A 20 -1.21 11.16 -8.06
N GLY A 21 -2.35 10.47 -7.96
CA GLY A 21 -2.74 9.39 -8.87
C GLY A 21 -1.97 8.09 -8.64
N VAL A 22 -1.38 7.93 -7.45
CA VAL A 22 -0.73 6.67 -7.04
C VAL A 22 -1.79 5.70 -6.51
N ASP A 23 -1.63 4.41 -6.78
CA ASP A 23 -2.54 3.40 -6.24
C ASP A 23 -2.32 3.25 -4.73
N THR A 24 -3.35 3.51 -3.94
CA THR A 24 -3.29 3.51 -2.47
C THR A 24 -4.12 2.38 -1.87
N PHE A 25 -3.57 1.76 -0.83
CA PHE A 25 -4.16 0.67 -0.07
C PHE A 25 -4.27 1.10 1.39
N PRO A 26 -5.39 1.74 1.79
CA PRO A 26 -5.63 2.09 3.18
C PRO A 26 -5.81 0.82 4.01
N THR A 27 -5.06 0.70 5.11
CA THR A 27 -5.00 -0.50 5.95
C THR A 27 -4.70 -0.13 7.40
N GLU A 28 -5.41 -0.73 8.34
CA GLU A 28 -5.17 -0.55 9.78
C GLU A 28 -4.23 -1.65 10.33
N GLN A 29 -3.82 -1.55 11.61
CA GLN A 29 -2.93 -2.53 12.27
C GLN A 29 -3.62 -3.87 12.58
N ILE A 30 -4.39 -4.41 11.64
CA ILE A 30 -5.05 -5.70 11.74
C ILE A 30 -4.38 -6.63 10.73
N ASP A 31 -3.72 -7.67 11.22
CA ASP A 31 -2.88 -8.59 10.40
C ASP A 31 -3.62 -9.11 9.15
N THR A 32 -4.91 -9.42 9.27
CA THR A 32 -5.72 -9.90 8.13
C THR A 32 -5.89 -8.85 7.04
N GLU A 33 -6.07 -7.58 7.38
CA GLU A 33 -6.24 -6.50 6.39
C GLU A 33 -4.92 -6.20 5.65
N VAL A 34 -3.80 -6.32 6.37
CA VAL A 34 -2.45 -6.17 5.80
C VAL A 34 -2.19 -7.26 4.76
N VAL A 35 -2.51 -8.52 5.09
CA VAL A 35 -2.32 -9.65 4.16
C VAL A 35 -3.19 -9.48 2.91
N GLU A 36 -4.48 -9.18 3.06
CA GLU A 36 -5.39 -8.98 1.91
C GLU A 36 -4.93 -7.84 1.00
N SER A 37 -4.41 -6.76 1.57
CA SER A 37 -3.91 -5.61 0.81
C SER A 37 -2.58 -5.95 0.11
N ALA A 38 -1.70 -6.71 0.77
CA ALA A 38 -0.46 -7.20 0.18
C ALA A 38 -0.72 -8.16 -1.01
N GLU A 39 -1.72 -9.04 -0.91
CA GLU A 39 -2.12 -9.93 -2.00
C GLU A 39 -2.55 -9.15 -3.25
N LYS A 40 -3.38 -8.11 -3.09
CA LYS A 40 -3.78 -7.21 -4.19
C LYS A 40 -2.58 -6.51 -4.83
N ILE A 41 -1.60 -6.10 -4.03
CA ILE A 41 -0.37 -5.47 -4.51
C ILE A 41 0.47 -6.47 -5.34
N ILE A 42 0.59 -7.72 -4.89
CA ILE A 42 1.32 -8.77 -5.63
C ILE A 42 0.67 -9.01 -7.00
N GLU A 43 -0.67 -9.12 -7.04
CA GLU A 43 -1.42 -9.30 -8.29
C GLU A 43 -1.27 -8.11 -9.24
N GLY A 44 -1.18 -6.89 -8.71
CA GLY A 44 -1.01 -5.66 -9.47
C GLY A 44 0.38 -5.47 -10.11
N LYS A 45 1.37 -6.28 -9.74
CA LYS A 45 2.75 -6.27 -10.31
C LYS A 45 3.42 -4.90 -10.27
N TYR A 46 3.30 -4.20 -9.14
CA TYR A 46 3.93 -2.90 -8.92
C TYR A 46 5.46 -2.99 -8.95
N GLY A 47 6.13 -1.94 -9.43
CA GLY A 47 7.60 -1.88 -9.43
C GLY A 47 8.20 -1.35 -8.13
N LEU A 48 7.40 -0.63 -7.34
CA LEU A 48 7.76 -0.13 -6.02
C LEU A 48 6.53 -0.17 -5.12
N VAL A 49 6.73 -0.62 -3.88
CA VAL A 49 5.72 -0.59 -2.83
C VAL A 49 6.28 0.24 -1.68
N VAL A 50 5.57 1.30 -1.30
CA VAL A 50 5.87 2.12 -0.12
C VAL A 50 4.95 1.67 1.01
N VAL A 51 5.51 1.34 2.16
CA VAL A 51 4.74 0.80 3.30
C VAL A 51 4.99 1.65 4.53
N ALA A 52 3.93 2.02 5.25
CA ALA A 52 4.07 2.64 6.56
C ALA A 52 4.63 1.62 7.57
N GLU A 53 5.68 2.00 8.30
CA GLU A 53 6.40 1.08 9.20
C GLU A 53 5.49 0.41 10.23
N ASN A 54 4.49 1.15 10.71
CA ASN A 54 3.56 0.66 11.72
C ASN A 54 2.59 -0.42 11.21
N VAL A 55 2.47 -0.64 9.90
CA VAL A 55 1.68 -1.74 9.30
C VAL A 55 2.57 -2.85 8.74
N ALA A 56 3.89 -2.69 8.77
CA ALA A 56 4.84 -3.73 8.38
C ALA A 56 5.14 -4.63 9.59
N PRO A 57 4.69 -5.90 9.61
CA PRO A 57 5.06 -6.81 10.67
C PRO A 57 6.57 -7.07 10.66
N MET A 58 7.18 -7.07 11.85
CA MET A 58 8.59 -7.41 12.09
C MET A 58 8.83 -8.92 12.05
#